data_AF-B8AX11-F1
#
_entry.id   AF-B8AX11-F1
#
_cell.length_a   1.000
_cell.length_b   1.000
_cell.length_c   1.000
_cell.angle_alpha   90.00
_cell.angle_beta   90.00
_cell.angle_gamma   90.00
#
_symmetry.space_group_name_H-M   'P 1'
#
loop_
_entity.id
_entity.type
_entity.pdbx_description
1 polymer ?
#
loop_
_entity_poly.entity_id
_entity_poly.type
_entity_poly.pdbx_seq_one_letter_code
_entity_poly.pdbx_strand_id
1 'polypeptide(L)'
;MEEQFILRVPPSVAERIERLMNESAAASSSSNPEDASLDLSFSEDGRNGTFMIGNESFPASLLDLPTVVESYKTYDDSVLIKTADIGQMIMVREEEDPAPEGVEYKHGLTPPMRDARRRRFRREPDLNAELVHRVEKDLISIMHGVSINQNASAILRAGEGGDRKKAGPAPATKPNVKQPAANGEEAEAERSDSDESVDP
;
A
#
# COMPACT_ATOMS: atom_id res chain seq x y z
N MET A 1 7.33 -23.05 -10.14
CA MET A 1 6.92 -21.65 -10.35
C MET A 1 8.14 -20.82 -10.02
N GLU A 2 8.44 -19.77 -10.79
CA GLU A 2 9.53 -18.86 -10.41
C GLU A 2 9.03 -17.90 -9.34
N GLU A 3 9.86 -17.63 -8.34
CA GLU A 3 9.61 -16.63 -7.30
C GLU A 3 10.53 -15.44 -7.55
N GLN A 4 9.96 -14.23 -7.54
CA GLN A 4 10.66 -13.01 -7.88
C GLN A 4 10.31 -11.93 -6.85
N PHE A 5 11.31 -11.13 -6.46
CA PHE A 5 11.18 -10.05 -5.48
C PHE A 5 11.98 -8.83 -5.92
N ILE A 6 11.65 -7.67 -5.36
CA ILE A 6 12.47 -6.46 -5.55
C ILE A 6 13.59 -6.46 -4.50
N LEU A 7 14.84 -6.40 -4.92
CA LEU A 7 15.95 -6.07 -4.03
C LEU A 7 16.16 -4.55 -4.04
N ARG A 8 16.04 -3.91 -2.87
CA ARG A 8 16.37 -2.49 -2.66
C ARG A 8 17.58 -2.40 -1.75
N VAL A 9 18.57 -1.63 -2.16
CA VAL A 9 19.84 -1.43 -1.46
C VAL A 9 20.19 0.06 -1.37
N PRO A 10 21.09 0.48 -0.44
CA PRO A 10 21.70 1.80 -0.46
C PRO A 10 22.45 2.07 -1.79
N PRO A 11 22.60 3.33 -2.24
CA PRO A 11 23.29 3.64 -3.50
C PRO A 11 24.74 3.13 -3.55
N SER A 12 25.45 3.21 -2.43
CA SER A 12 26.80 2.68 -2.21
C SER A 12 26.91 1.18 -2.51
N VAL A 13 25.90 0.41 -2.08
CA VAL A 13 25.79 -1.03 -2.33
C VAL A 13 25.33 -1.32 -3.76
N ALA A 14 24.43 -0.49 -4.32
CA ALA A 14 23.97 -0.62 -5.71
C ALA A 14 25.13 -0.55 -6.72
N GLU A 15 26.02 0.46 -6.59
CA GLU A 15 27.19 0.61 -7.45
C GLU A 15 28.12 -0.61 -7.40
N ARG A 16 28.26 -1.26 -6.23
CA ARG A 16 29.09 -2.46 -6.06
C ARG A 16 28.45 -3.67 -6.73
N ILE A 17 27.14 -3.86 -6.56
CA ILE A 17 26.40 -4.94 -7.25
C ILE A 17 26.48 -4.76 -8.77
N GLU A 18 26.32 -3.54 -9.28
CA GLU A 18 26.42 -3.24 -10.70
C GLU A 18 27.83 -3.56 -11.26
N ARG A 19 28.89 -3.20 -10.54
CA ARG A 19 30.26 -3.58 -10.90
C ARG A 19 30.43 -5.10 -10.93
N LEU A 20 30.00 -5.82 -9.89
CA LEU A 20 30.08 -7.29 -9.84
C LEU A 20 29.29 -7.98 -10.97
N MET A 21 28.10 -7.47 -11.33
CA MET A 21 27.30 -8.00 -12.43
C MET A 21 27.95 -7.76 -13.80
N ASN A 22 28.52 -6.58 -14.02
CA ASN A 22 29.23 -6.25 -15.27
C ASN A 22 30.58 -6.97 -15.38
N GLU A 23 31.32 -7.08 -14.27
CA GLU A 23 32.59 -7.80 -14.20
C GLU A 23 32.39 -9.30 -14.37
N SER A 24 31.38 -9.92 -13.74
CA SER A 24 31.09 -11.35 -13.94
C SER A 24 30.62 -11.67 -15.38
N ALA A 25 29.95 -10.73 -16.06
CA ALA A 25 29.63 -10.85 -17.48
C ALA A 25 30.87 -10.73 -18.41
N ALA A 26 31.93 -10.02 -17.97
CA ALA A 26 33.16 -9.81 -18.74
C ALA A 26 34.29 -10.80 -18.39
N ALA A 27 34.38 -11.23 -17.13
CA ALA A 27 35.50 -11.96 -16.55
C ALA A 27 35.32 -13.48 -16.63
N SER A 28 35.59 -14.02 -17.82
CA SER A 28 35.83 -15.46 -18.02
C SER A 28 37.22 -15.92 -17.52
N SER A 29 37.95 -15.08 -16.78
CA SER A 29 39.25 -15.40 -16.19
C SER A 29 39.68 -14.46 -15.05
N SER A 30 40.12 -15.07 -13.94
CA SER A 30 41.03 -14.55 -12.90
C SER A 30 40.64 -13.31 -12.07
N SER A 31 39.71 -13.48 -11.14
CA SER A 31 39.65 -12.70 -9.88
C SER A 31 39.37 -13.64 -8.69
N ASN A 32 39.68 -13.20 -7.46
CA ASN A 32 39.43 -14.00 -6.24
C ASN A 32 37.91 -14.17 -6.02
N PRO A 33 37.42 -15.39 -5.71
CA PRO A 33 35.99 -15.63 -5.54
C PRO A 33 35.38 -15.00 -4.28
N GLU A 34 36.20 -14.60 -3.29
CA GLU A 34 35.72 -14.04 -2.02
C GLU A 34 35.34 -12.55 -2.11
N ASP A 35 35.93 -11.79 -3.05
CA ASP A 35 35.60 -10.36 -3.25
C ASP A 35 34.28 -10.15 -4.03
N ALA A 36 33.72 -11.22 -4.61
CA ALA A 36 32.59 -11.18 -5.54
C ALA A 36 31.34 -11.96 -5.08
N SER A 37 31.31 -12.43 -3.84
CA SER A 37 30.15 -13.13 -3.29
C SER A 37 29.02 -12.16 -2.93
N LEU A 38 27.80 -12.54 -3.31
CA LEU A 38 26.56 -11.97 -2.80
C LEU A 38 25.82 -13.08 -2.06
N ASP A 39 25.44 -12.82 -0.80
CA ASP A 39 24.66 -13.76 0.00
C ASP A 39 23.51 -13.04 0.72
N LEU A 40 22.45 -13.79 1.01
CA LEU A 40 21.25 -13.28 1.66
C LEU A 40 20.65 -14.37 2.55
N SER A 41 20.71 -14.13 3.86
CA SER A 41 20.17 -15.02 4.88
C SER A 41 19.03 -14.35 5.65
N PHE A 42 18.06 -15.13 6.10
CA PHE A 42 16.95 -14.68 6.93
C PHE A 42 16.96 -15.40 8.29
N SER A 43 16.51 -14.70 9.33
CA SER A 43 16.21 -15.30 10.63
C SER A 43 14.96 -16.18 10.58
N GLU A 44 14.73 -16.95 11.65
CA GLU A 44 13.58 -17.86 11.80
C GLU A 44 12.21 -17.17 11.66
N ASP A 45 12.14 -15.85 11.86
CA ASP A 45 10.93 -15.04 11.64
C ASP A 45 10.56 -14.86 10.15
N GLY A 46 11.45 -15.23 9.22
CA GLY A 46 11.27 -15.07 7.78
C GLY A 46 11.11 -13.62 7.31
N ARG A 47 11.47 -12.64 8.15
CA ARG A 47 11.22 -11.20 7.90
C ARG A 47 12.45 -10.33 8.11
N ASN A 48 13.31 -10.66 9.07
CA ASN A 48 14.60 -9.99 9.24
C ASN A 48 15.73 -10.86 8.68
N GLY A 49 16.81 -10.24 8.25
CA GLY A 49 17.91 -10.96 7.61
C GLY A 49 19.17 -10.12 7.47
N THR A 50 20.19 -10.73 6.88
CA THR A 50 21.49 -10.13 6.60
C THR A 50 21.81 -10.33 5.13
N PHE A 51 22.07 -9.22 4.43
CA PHE A 51 22.64 -9.22 3.09
C PHE A 51 24.15 -9.05 3.19
N MET A 52 24.93 -9.83 2.45
CA MET A 52 26.39 -9.74 2.44
C MET A 52 26.92 -9.50 1.03
N ILE A 53 27.94 -8.65 0.93
CA ILE A 53 28.67 -8.38 -0.31
C ILE A 53 30.18 -8.38 -0.02
N GLY A 54 30.84 -9.46 -0.43
CA GLY A 54 32.17 -9.81 0.07
C GLY A 54 32.14 -10.02 1.60
N ASN A 55 33.00 -9.31 2.32
CA ASN A 55 33.10 -9.38 3.79
C ASN A 55 32.21 -8.37 4.55
N GLU A 56 31.43 -7.54 3.85
CA GLU A 56 30.56 -6.55 4.48
C GLU A 56 29.12 -7.05 4.61
N SER A 57 28.53 -6.86 5.79
CA SER A 57 27.18 -7.29 6.15
C SER A 57 26.24 -6.10 6.38
N PHE A 58 25.05 -6.16 5.80
CA PHE A 58 24.03 -5.11 5.87
C PHE A 58 22.71 -5.68 6.42
N PRO A 59 22.00 -4.97 7.31
CA PRO A 59 20.68 -5.40 7.77
C PRO A 59 19.66 -5.39 6.62
N ALA A 60 18.92 -6.48 6.49
CA ALA A 60 17.88 -6.67 5.48
C ALA A 60 16.51 -6.94 6.13
N SER A 61 15.43 -6.48 5.48
CA SER A 61 14.05 -6.70 5.92
C SER A 61 13.13 -7.03 4.73
N LEU A 62 12.35 -8.11 4.82
CA LEU A 62 11.35 -8.49 3.83
C LEU A 62 10.02 -7.77 4.09
N LEU A 63 9.69 -6.81 3.24
CA LEU A 63 8.50 -5.98 3.33
C LEU A 63 7.48 -6.32 2.25
N ASP A 64 6.21 -6.27 2.60
CA ASP A 64 5.11 -6.45 1.65
C ASP A 64 4.88 -5.13 0.88
N LEU A 65 4.81 -5.20 -0.45
CA LEU A 65 4.53 -4.05 -1.30
C LEU A 65 3.02 -3.77 -1.31
N PRO A 66 2.59 -2.50 -1.26
CA PRO A 66 1.16 -2.17 -1.30
C PRO A 66 0.58 -2.41 -2.70
N THR A 67 1.42 -2.48 -3.74
CA THR A 67 1.05 -2.69 -5.14
C THR A 67 1.60 -4.01 -5.64
N VAL A 68 0.78 -4.83 -6.29
CA VAL A 68 1.26 -5.94 -7.11
C VAL A 68 2.04 -5.39 -8.29
N VAL A 69 3.21 -5.97 -8.57
CA VAL A 69 4.08 -5.61 -9.69
C VAL A 69 4.24 -6.85 -10.57
N GLU A 70 3.84 -6.76 -11.83
CA GLU A 70 3.97 -7.87 -12.77
C GLU A 70 5.30 -7.79 -13.52
N SER A 71 6.06 -8.89 -13.57
CA SER A 71 7.23 -9.00 -14.45
C SER A 71 6.85 -9.61 -15.79
N TYR A 72 7.46 -9.12 -16.86
CA TYR A 72 7.26 -9.60 -18.22
C TYR A 72 8.61 -9.80 -18.91
N LYS A 73 8.67 -10.77 -19.81
CA LYS A 73 9.74 -10.92 -20.79
C LYS A 73 9.22 -10.73 -22.20
N THR A 74 10.11 -10.32 -23.11
CA THR A 74 9.82 -10.11 -24.52
C THR A 74 11.05 -10.43 -25.36
N TYR A 75 10.85 -10.63 -26.66
CA TYR A 75 11.92 -10.79 -27.66
C TYR A 75 11.91 -9.65 -28.69
N ASP A 76 10.86 -8.85 -28.75
CA ASP A 76 10.56 -7.88 -29.82
C ASP A 76 9.97 -6.56 -29.30
N ASP A 77 10.03 -6.33 -27.99
CA ASP A 77 9.44 -5.21 -27.24
C ASP A 77 7.94 -4.95 -27.50
N SER A 78 7.26 -5.91 -28.13
CA SER A 78 5.87 -5.78 -28.60
C SER A 78 4.97 -6.84 -27.95
N VAL A 79 5.43 -8.10 -27.93
CA VAL A 79 4.74 -9.21 -27.25
C VAL A 79 5.34 -9.38 -25.85
N LEU A 80 4.59 -8.93 -24.84
CA LEU A 80 4.94 -9.09 -23.43
C LEU A 80 4.35 -10.38 -22.88
N ILE A 81 5.21 -11.29 -22.38
CA ILE A 81 4.81 -12.55 -21.75
C ILE A 81 5.05 -12.43 -20.25
N LYS A 82 3.98 -12.49 -19.45
CA LYS A 82 4.06 -12.42 -17.98
C LYS A 82 4.89 -13.58 -17.43
N THR A 83 5.78 -13.28 -16.50
CA THR A 83 6.68 -14.25 -15.84
C THR A 83 6.36 -14.45 -14.36
N ALA A 84 6.09 -13.38 -13.60
CA ALA A 84 5.74 -13.47 -12.18
C ALA A 84 4.84 -12.32 -11.72
N ASP A 85 4.21 -12.54 -10.56
CA ASP A 85 3.60 -11.52 -9.72
C ASP A 85 4.54 -11.24 -8.53
N ILE A 86 4.92 -9.98 -8.34
CA ILE A 86 5.85 -9.54 -7.30
C ILE A 86 5.06 -8.70 -6.29
N GLY A 87 4.88 -9.25 -5.09
CA GLY A 87 4.19 -8.60 -3.97
C GLY A 87 5.11 -8.18 -2.82
N GLN A 88 6.42 -8.42 -2.91
CA GLN A 88 7.37 -8.21 -1.81
C GLN A 88 8.68 -7.57 -2.27
N MET A 89 9.34 -6.90 -1.32
CA MET A 89 10.63 -6.24 -1.49
C MET A 89 11.54 -6.56 -0.31
N ILE A 90 12.79 -6.92 -0.60
CA ILE A 90 13.85 -7.07 0.37
C ILE A 90 14.58 -5.73 0.44
N MET A 91 14.46 -5.05 1.58
CA MET A 91 15.07 -3.75 1.82
C MET A 91 16.33 -3.92 2.67
N VAL A 92 17.47 -3.79 2.02
CA VAL A 92 18.79 -3.64 2.64
C VAL A 92 18.98 -2.18 3.04
N ARG A 93 19.64 -1.94 4.17
CA ARG A 93 19.82 -0.62 4.79
C ARG A 93 21.25 -0.45 5.29
N GLU A 94 21.66 0.77 5.61
CA GLU A 94 22.88 1.01 6.39
C GLU A 94 22.63 0.66 7.87
N GLU A 95 23.67 0.49 8.70
CA GLU A 95 23.50 0.03 10.09
C GLU A 95 22.83 1.12 10.97
N GLU A 96 23.11 2.38 10.64
CA GLU A 96 22.60 3.59 11.26
C GLU A 96 21.15 3.92 10.88
N ASP A 97 20.65 3.36 9.78
CA ASP A 97 19.27 3.58 9.33
C ASP A 97 18.26 2.96 10.31
N PRO A 98 17.09 3.60 10.52
CA PRO A 98 16.02 3.00 11.30
C PRO A 98 15.44 1.76 10.60
N ALA A 99 15.08 0.75 11.39
CA ALA A 99 14.34 -0.41 10.89
C ALA A 99 12.94 0.02 10.35
N PRO A 100 12.40 -0.66 9.32
CA PRO A 100 11.08 -0.34 8.80
C PRO A 100 9.96 -0.48 9.85
N GLU A 101 9.03 0.47 9.85
CA GLU A 101 7.87 0.44 10.74
C GLU A 101 6.83 -0.58 10.24
N GLY A 102 6.92 -1.81 10.74
CA GLY A 102 5.96 -2.88 10.46
C GLY A 102 6.27 -3.67 9.19
N VAL A 103 5.33 -4.54 8.82
CA VAL A 103 5.52 -5.55 7.76
C VAL A 103 5.30 -5.00 6.36
N GLU A 104 4.45 -3.97 6.23
CA GLU A 104 4.08 -3.40 4.93
C GLU A 104 4.87 -2.13 4.60
N TYR A 105 5.38 -2.07 3.38
CA TYR A 105 6.04 -0.87 2.87
C TYR A 105 5.03 0.23 2.49
N LYS A 106 5.28 1.46 2.93
CA LYS A 106 4.34 2.58 2.81
C LYS A 106 4.11 3.07 1.36
N HIS A 107 4.96 2.70 0.39
CA HIS A 107 4.97 3.28 -0.95
C HIS A 107 4.97 2.18 -2.04
N GLY A 108 4.41 2.45 -3.22
CA GLY A 108 4.70 1.64 -4.39
C GLY A 108 6.09 1.96 -4.96
N LEU A 109 6.54 1.18 -5.95
CA LEU A 109 7.89 1.35 -6.54
C LEU A 109 8.05 2.66 -7.32
N THR A 110 7.00 3.11 -8.03
CA THR A 110 7.08 4.29 -8.91
C THR A 110 6.75 5.58 -8.16
N PRO A 111 7.36 6.74 -8.53
CA PRO A 111 7.15 8.01 -7.82
C PRO A 111 5.68 8.43 -7.63
N PRO A 112 4.77 8.25 -8.61
CA PRO A 112 3.35 8.52 -8.40
C PRO A 112 2.75 7.75 -7.23
N MET A 113 3.21 6.51 -6.97
CA MET A 113 2.68 5.60 -5.95
C MET A 113 3.25 5.85 -4.53
N ARG A 114 3.88 6.99 -4.28
CA ARG A 114 4.21 7.43 -2.91
C ARG A 114 2.97 7.48 -2.04
N ASP A 115 3.08 6.84 -0.87
CA ASP A 115 2.00 6.66 0.11
C ASP A 115 0.73 5.98 -0.46
N ALA A 116 0.89 4.98 -1.33
CA ALA A 116 -0.16 4.34 -2.12
C ALA A 116 -1.48 4.08 -1.35
N ARG A 117 -1.41 3.37 -0.20
CA ARG A 117 -2.61 3.08 0.62
C ARG A 117 -3.30 4.33 1.15
N ARG A 118 -2.55 5.35 1.55
CA ARG A 118 -3.09 6.57 2.17
C ARG A 118 -3.64 7.57 1.14
N ARG A 119 -3.01 7.64 -0.05
CA ARG A 119 -3.27 8.65 -1.10
C ARG A 119 -4.07 8.17 -2.30
N ARG A 120 -4.02 6.89 -2.67
CA ARG A 120 -4.57 6.38 -3.95
C ARG A 120 -5.58 5.27 -3.78
N PHE A 121 -5.37 4.36 -2.82
CA PHE A 121 -6.30 3.26 -2.64
C PHE A 121 -7.59 3.77 -2.00
N ARG A 122 -8.72 3.31 -2.53
CA ARG A 122 -10.02 3.55 -1.93
C ARG A 122 -10.00 2.93 -0.54
N ARG A 123 -10.19 3.73 0.51
CA ARG A 123 -10.34 3.21 1.87
C ARG A 123 -11.52 2.25 1.90
N GLU A 124 -11.37 1.18 2.67
CA GLU A 124 -12.51 0.32 2.99
C GLU A 124 -13.52 1.13 3.82
N PRO A 125 -14.83 0.89 3.64
CA PRO A 125 -15.83 1.52 4.48
C PRO A 125 -15.58 1.10 5.93
N ASP A 126 -15.67 2.06 6.86
CA ASP A 126 -15.67 1.76 8.28
C ASP A 126 -16.97 1.05 8.64
N LEU A 127 -16.91 -0.29 8.69
CA LEU A 127 -18.05 -1.15 8.95
C LEU A 127 -18.09 -1.50 10.44
N ASN A 128 -19.22 -1.20 11.10
CA ASN A 128 -19.44 -1.61 12.48
C ASN A 128 -19.31 -3.14 12.61
N ALA A 129 -18.32 -3.60 13.39
CA ALA A 129 -18.03 -5.03 13.60
C ALA A 129 -19.25 -5.82 14.12
N GLU A 130 -20.11 -5.23 14.95
CA GLU A 130 -21.34 -5.88 15.42
C GLU A 130 -22.36 -6.12 14.30
N LEU A 131 -22.41 -5.20 13.33
CA LEU A 131 -23.26 -5.33 12.15
C LEU A 131 -22.70 -6.39 11.21
N VAL A 132 -21.39 -6.37 10.96
CA VAL A 132 -20.70 -7.39 10.14
C VAL A 132 -20.93 -8.79 10.72
N HIS A 133 -20.69 -8.98 12.01
CA HIS A 133 -20.88 -10.28 12.66
C HIS A 133 -22.35 -10.77 12.63
N ARG A 134 -23.32 -9.85 12.76
CA ARG A 134 -24.74 -10.19 12.61
C ARG A 134 -25.06 -10.66 11.19
N VAL A 135 -24.61 -9.91 10.18
CA VAL A 135 -24.83 -10.23 8.77
C VAL A 135 -24.14 -11.53 8.38
N GLU A 136 -22.92 -11.77 8.85
CA GLU A 136 -22.18 -13.03 8.68
C GLU A 136 -22.97 -14.21 9.28
N LYS A 137 -23.45 -14.09 10.52
CA LYS A 137 -24.24 -15.12 11.19
C LYS A 137 -25.55 -15.41 10.46
N ASP A 138 -26.26 -14.37 10.01
CA ASP A 138 -27.50 -14.53 9.24
C ASP A 138 -27.23 -15.18 7.88
N LEU A 139 -26.13 -14.81 7.19
CA LEU A 139 -25.69 -15.42 5.93
C LEU A 139 -25.37 -16.91 6.11
N ILE A 140 -24.60 -17.26 7.14
CA ILE A 140 -24.29 -18.65 7.51
C ILE A 140 -25.59 -19.43 7.79
N SER A 141 -26.55 -18.83 8.50
CA SER A 141 -27.86 -19.44 8.78
C SER A 141 -28.63 -19.76 7.49
N ILE A 142 -28.69 -18.80 6.56
CA ILE A 142 -29.33 -18.96 5.24
C ILE A 142 -28.63 -20.04 4.41
N MET A 143 -27.29 -20.06 4.38
CA MET A 143 -26.51 -21.06 3.63
C MET A 143 -26.75 -22.49 4.15
N HIS A 144 -27.01 -22.66 5.45
CA HIS A 144 -27.38 -23.95 6.04
C HIS A 144 -28.88 -24.28 5.91
N GLY A 145 -29.65 -23.52 5.12
CA GLY A 145 -31.06 -23.78 4.85
C GLY A 145 -32.00 -23.43 6.01
N VAL A 146 -31.54 -22.69 7.01
CA VAL A 146 -32.39 -22.24 8.12
C VAL A 146 -33.25 -21.07 7.64
N SER A 147 -34.57 -21.28 7.59
CA SER A 147 -35.52 -20.22 7.23
C SER A 147 -35.47 -19.05 8.22
N ILE A 148 -35.19 -17.85 7.72
CA ILE A 148 -35.23 -16.62 8.51
C ILE A 148 -36.67 -16.35 8.94
N ASN A 149 -36.92 -16.24 10.25
CA ASN A 149 -38.21 -15.75 10.74
C ASN A 149 -38.39 -14.28 10.31
N GLN A 150 -39.43 -13.99 9.52
CA GLN A 150 -39.63 -12.72 8.80
C GLN A 150 -39.85 -11.47 9.70
N ASN A 151 -39.87 -11.65 11.02
CA ASN A 151 -40.21 -10.64 12.02
C ASN A 151 -39.19 -9.49 12.11
N ALA A 152 -37.97 -9.65 11.58
CA ALA A 152 -36.96 -8.58 11.55
C ALA A 152 -37.33 -7.41 10.60
N SER A 153 -38.22 -7.64 9.62
CA SER A 153 -38.64 -6.62 8.64
C SER A 153 -39.46 -5.47 9.23
N ALA A 154 -39.98 -5.62 10.45
CA ALA A 154 -40.88 -4.64 11.07
C ALA A 154 -40.20 -3.32 11.48
N ILE A 155 -38.89 -3.31 11.75
CA ILE A 155 -38.19 -2.12 12.27
C ILE A 155 -37.90 -1.08 11.17
N LEU A 156 -37.75 -1.52 9.91
CA LEU A 156 -37.46 -0.62 8.77
C LEU A 156 -38.72 -0.05 8.10
N ARG A 157 -39.93 -0.48 8.48
CA ARG A 157 -41.19 -0.10 7.81
C ARG A 157 -42.15 0.73 8.68
N ALA A 158 -41.76 1.07 9.90
CA ALA A 158 -42.58 1.87 10.83
C ALA A 158 -42.49 3.40 10.60
N GLY A 159 -42.22 3.83 9.35
CA GLY A 159 -41.97 5.24 9.00
C GLY A 159 -43.07 5.94 8.20
N GLU A 160 -44.10 5.23 7.71
CA GLU A 160 -45.09 5.80 6.77
C GLU A 160 -46.56 5.50 7.13
N GLY A 161 -47.35 6.55 7.35
CA GLY A 161 -48.82 6.56 7.33
C GLY A 161 -49.55 6.28 8.67
N GLY A 162 -50.43 7.15 9.18
CA GLY A 162 -50.79 8.49 8.70
C GLY A 162 -51.91 9.21 9.49
N ASP A 163 -51.93 10.54 9.31
CA ASP A 163 -53.07 11.47 9.26
C ASP A 163 -54.12 11.56 10.41
N ARG A 164 -54.10 12.69 11.16
CA ARG A 164 -55.32 13.40 11.61
C ARG A 164 -55.17 14.93 11.60
N LYS A 165 -56.02 15.58 10.80
CA LYS A 165 -56.20 17.03 10.61
C LYS A 165 -56.30 17.89 11.91
N LYS A 166 -55.59 19.03 11.92
CA LYS A 166 -56.12 20.32 12.46
C LYS A 166 -55.43 21.53 11.81
N ALA A 167 -56.06 22.70 11.92
CA ALA A 167 -55.79 23.91 11.11
C ALA A 167 -54.37 24.49 11.21
N GLY A 168 -53.89 25.08 10.12
CA GLY A 168 -52.55 25.67 10.02
C GLY A 168 -52.49 27.19 10.25
N PRO A 169 -51.37 27.73 10.77
CA PRO A 169 -51.04 29.15 10.77
C PRO A 169 -50.14 29.56 9.58
N ALA A 170 -50.03 30.86 9.34
CA ALA A 170 -49.31 31.47 8.21
C ALA A 170 -47.77 31.32 8.27
N PRO A 171 -47.05 31.49 7.13
CA PRO A 171 -45.62 31.21 7.04
C PRO A 171 -44.76 32.27 7.75
N ALA A 172 -43.88 31.81 8.65
CA ALA A 172 -42.87 32.65 9.31
C ALA A 172 -41.48 32.48 8.67
N THR A 173 -40.67 33.53 8.76
CA THR A 173 -39.38 33.71 8.08
C THR A 173 -38.27 32.74 8.50
N LYS A 174 -37.36 32.45 7.57
CA LYS A 174 -36.12 31.66 7.77
C LYS A 174 -35.29 32.21 8.96
N PRO A 175 -34.84 31.36 9.91
CA PRO A 175 -33.83 31.77 10.88
C PRO A 175 -32.43 31.75 10.27
N ASN A 176 -31.61 32.70 10.71
CA ASN A 176 -30.26 32.97 10.20
C ASN A 176 -29.23 31.95 10.72
N VAL A 177 -28.22 31.64 9.90
CA VAL A 177 -27.07 30.81 10.30
C VAL A 177 -26.23 31.57 11.34
N LYS A 178 -25.83 30.90 12.42
CA LYS A 178 -24.79 31.38 13.34
C LYS A 178 -23.60 30.42 13.30
N GLN A 179 -22.46 30.92 12.84
CA GLN A 179 -21.15 30.33 13.10
C GLN A 179 -20.76 30.54 14.57
N PRO A 180 -19.91 29.65 15.14
CA PRO A 180 -18.94 30.00 16.16
C PRO A 180 -17.56 30.28 15.51
N ALA A 181 -16.89 31.33 16.00
CA ALA A 181 -15.49 31.66 15.68
C ALA A 181 -14.55 30.67 16.42
N ALA A 182 -13.49 30.15 15.79
CA ALA A 182 -12.15 30.73 15.58
C ALA A 182 -11.21 30.66 16.79
N ASN A 183 -10.13 29.88 16.59
CA ASN A 183 -8.73 30.00 17.05
C ASN A 183 -7.95 29.42 15.84
N GLY A 184 -6.85 29.96 15.32
CA GLY A 184 -5.72 30.55 16.04
C GLY A 184 -4.82 29.42 16.55
N GLU A 185 -3.59 29.19 16.11
CA GLU A 185 -2.72 29.80 15.09
C GLU A 185 -2.11 28.64 14.22
N GLU A 186 -1.30 28.78 13.17
CA GLU A 186 -0.53 29.90 12.59
C GLU A 186 -0.39 29.71 11.05
N ALA A 187 0.47 30.47 10.34
CA ALA A 187 0.74 30.27 8.90
C ALA A 187 2.19 30.64 8.51
N GLU A 188 2.82 29.83 7.66
CA GLU A 188 3.93 30.27 6.79
C GLU A 188 3.67 29.82 5.34
N ALA A 189 3.79 30.78 4.42
CA ALA A 189 3.85 30.59 2.97
C ALA A 189 5.33 30.76 2.53
N GLU A 190 5.78 30.56 1.31
CA GLU A 190 5.18 30.34 -0.01
C GLU A 190 6.09 29.36 -0.80
N ARG A 191 5.64 28.79 -1.93
CA ARG A 191 6.44 28.79 -3.18
C ARG A 191 5.54 28.89 -4.41
N SER A 192 5.90 29.85 -5.27
CA SER A 192 5.29 30.17 -6.56
C SER A 192 5.29 28.99 -7.54
N ASP A 193 4.16 28.74 -8.20
CA ASP A 193 4.15 28.08 -9.51
C ASP A 193 4.49 29.11 -10.59
N SER A 194 5.50 28.85 -11.40
CA SER A 194 5.77 29.59 -12.63
C SER A 194 5.71 28.61 -13.81
N ASP A 195 4.63 28.73 -14.58
CA ASP A 195 4.39 28.05 -15.85
C ASP A 195 5.42 28.53 -16.88
N GLU A 196 6.27 27.61 -17.37
CA GLU A 196 7.15 27.86 -18.51
C GLU A 196 6.89 26.81 -19.59
N SER A 197 6.08 27.20 -20.56
CA SER A 197 5.76 26.42 -21.76
C SER A 197 6.79 26.73 -22.85
N VAL A 198 7.61 25.75 -23.21
CA VAL A 198 8.48 25.79 -24.40
C VAL A 198 8.39 24.47 -25.17
N ASP A 199 7.86 24.58 -26.37
CA ASP A 199 7.96 23.68 -27.52
C ASP A 199 7.91 24.62 -28.75
N PRO A 200 8.53 24.31 -29.91
CA PRO A 200 9.17 23.05 -30.31
C PRO A 200 10.70 23.16 -30.60
#